data_AF-A0A8J6KTE5-F1
#
_entry.id   AF-A0A8J6KTE5-F1
#
_cell.length_a   1.000
_cell.length_b   1.000
_cell.length_c   1.000
_cell.angle_alpha   90.00
_cell.angle_beta   90.00
_cell.angle_gamma   90.00
#
_symmetry.space_group_name_H-M   'P 1'
#
loop_
_entity.id
_entity.type
_entity.pdbx_description
1 polymer ?
#
loop_
_entity_poly.entity_id
_entity_poly.type
_entity_poly.pdbx_seq_one_letter_code
_entity_poly.pdbx_strand_id
1 'polypeptide(L)'
;MAMPRSLLLPLLPLLLLLLLPLEIPRAARASPRQGSSEVAATCKAQDLCLLGPRPLPPAPPVNVSLYYESLCRACRYFLVRDLFPTWLMVMEIINITLVPYGNAQVHGKRGNKGERGAGGGMETTPEHLSSPRSVGALQERNVSGTWEFTCQHGELECRLNKVEACLLDKLEKEAALLTIVCVEEMEDMEKKLEPCLQVYAPEVSADSIMECATGERGTQLMHANAQLTEALQPPHEYVPWVLVNEGAEKPDVCSSMADPPRKVCYK
;
A
#
# COMPACT_ATOMS: atom_id res chain seq x y z
N MET A 1 15.57 75.78 -4.61
CA MET A 1 14.15 75.58 -4.28
C MET A 1 13.61 74.49 -5.17
N ALA A 2 13.29 73.31 -4.63
CA ALA A 2 12.65 72.23 -5.37
C ALA A 2 11.48 71.72 -4.50
N MET A 3 10.26 71.80 -5.03
CA MET A 3 9.04 71.26 -4.40
C MET A 3 8.97 69.73 -4.55
N PRO A 4 8.39 68.99 -3.59
CA PRO A 4 8.07 67.59 -3.78
C PRO A 4 6.76 67.44 -4.58
N ARG A 5 6.74 66.55 -5.58
CA ARG A 5 5.54 66.14 -6.32
C ARG A 5 4.76 65.10 -5.49
N SER A 6 3.45 65.35 -5.35
CA SER A 6 2.48 64.51 -4.63
C SER A 6 2.44 63.05 -5.09
N LEU A 7 2.42 62.12 -4.12
CA LEU A 7 2.38 60.66 -4.30
C LEU A 7 0.96 60.05 -4.31
N LEU A 8 -0.09 60.85 -4.53
CA LEU A 8 -1.49 60.41 -4.31
C LEU A 8 -2.22 59.85 -5.54
N LEU A 9 -1.57 59.70 -6.70
CA LEU A 9 -2.25 59.28 -7.93
C LEU A 9 -2.28 57.77 -8.30
N PRO A 10 -1.61 56.79 -7.65
CA PRO A 10 -1.64 55.41 -8.15
C PRO A 10 -2.77 54.54 -7.55
N LEU A 11 -3.55 55.03 -6.59
CA LEU A 11 -4.54 54.22 -5.84
C LEU A 11 -5.98 54.30 -6.39
N LEU A 12 -6.25 55.18 -7.35
CA LEU A 12 -7.58 55.33 -7.95
C LEU A 12 -8.13 54.07 -8.65
N PRO A 13 -7.35 53.23 -9.35
CA PRO A 13 -7.91 52.06 -10.03
C PRO A 13 -8.26 50.91 -9.05
N LEU A 14 -7.68 50.90 -7.85
CA LEU A 14 -7.95 49.87 -6.85
C LEU A 14 -9.26 50.14 -6.08
N LEU A 15 -9.63 51.41 -5.91
CA LEU A 15 -10.86 51.81 -5.23
C LEU A 15 -12.12 51.52 -6.08
N LEU A 16 -11.98 51.47 -7.41
CA LEU A 16 -13.09 51.22 -8.33
C LEU A 16 -13.53 49.74 -8.34
N LEU A 17 -12.64 48.79 -8.01
CA LEU A 17 -13.00 47.37 -7.89
C LEU A 17 -13.85 47.06 -6.65
N LEU A 18 -13.81 47.90 -5.61
CA LEU A 18 -14.55 47.69 -4.37
C LEU A 18 -16.03 48.14 -4.43
N LEU A 19 -16.44 48.82 -5.51
CA LEU A 19 -17.79 49.39 -5.65
C LEU A 19 -18.68 48.64 -6.66
N LEU A 20 -18.22 47.53 -7.24
CA LEU A 20 -19.07 46.67 -8.06
C LEU A 20 -19.82 45.68 -7.16
N PRO A 21 -21.16 45.72 -7.10
CA PRO A 21 -21.90 44.68 -6.39
C PRO A 21 -21.75 43.35 -7.13
N LEU A 22 -21.17 42.35 -6.45
CA LEU A 22 -21.23 40.95 -6.88
C LEU A 22 -22.69 40.49 -6.75
N GLU A 23 -23.47 40.66 -7.81
CA GLU A 23 -24.71 39.91 -8.00
C GLU A 23 -24.34 38.45 -8.24
N ILE A 24 -24.31 37.66 -7.16
CA ILE A 24 -24.19 36.20 -7.20
C ILE A 24 -25.59 35.65 -7.49
N PRO A 25 -25.84 34.99 -8.64
CA PRO A 25 -27.11 34.32 -8.88
C PRO A 25 -27.30 33.21 -7.83
N ARG A 26 -28.41 33.31 -7.13
CA ARG A 26 -28.89 32.38 -6.10
C ARG A 26 -28.88 30.95 -6.63
N ALA A 27 -28.15 30.06 -5.95
CA ALA A 27 -28.15 28.63 -6.21
C ALA A 27 -29.59 28.07 -6.21
N ALA A 28 -30.00 27.47 -7.33
CA ALA A 28 -31.08 26.49 -7.31
C ALA A 28 -30.52 25.24 -6.62
N ARG A 29 -31.04 24.92 -5.42
CA ARG A 29 -30.84 23.62 -4.78
C ARG A 29 -31.49 22.55 -5.66
N ALA A 30 -30.71 21.93 -6.53
CA ALA A 30 -31.02 20.58 -6.98
C ALA A 30 -30.65 19.63 -5.84
N SER A 31 -31.66 18.96 -5.29
CA SER A 31 -31.46 17.86 -4.34
C SER A 31 -30.64 16.75 -5.05
N PRO A 32 -29.71 16.07 -4.38
CA PRO A 32 -29.14 14.84 -4.94
C PRO A 32 -30.26 13.81 -4.93
N ARG A 33 -30.90 13.57 -6.08
CA ARG A 33 -31.61 12.31 -6.26
C ARG A 33 -30.55 11.22 -6.23
N GLN A 34 -30.55 10.47 -5.14
CA GLN A 34 -30.01 9.12 -5.11
C GLN A 34 -30.42 8.43 -6.41
N GLY A 35 -29.43 8.03 -7.20
CA GLY A 35 -29.62 7.21 -8.39
C GLY A 35 -30.14 5.84 -7.97
N SER A 36 -31.43 5.76 -7.68
CA SER A 36 -32.17 4.52 -7.86
C SER A 36 -32.29 4.33 -9.36
N SER A 37 -31.78 3.22 -9.86
CA SER A 37 -32.02 2.75 -11.22
C SER A 37 -33.53 2.55 -11.42
N GLU A 38 -34.25 3.61 -11.82
CA GLU A 38 -35.56 3.48 -12.43
C GLU A 38 -35.34 3.22 -13.92
N VAL A 39 -35.34 1.94 -14.29
CA VAL A 39 -35.52 1.52 -15.67
C VAL A 39 -36.92 1.98 -16.09
N ALA A 40 -37.00 3.14 -16.74
CA ALA A 40 -38.25 3.60 -17.35
C ALA A 40 -38.60 2.69 -18.54
N ALA A 41 -39.40 1.66 -18.28
CA ALA A 41 -40.00 0.84 -19.32
C ALA A 41 -40.96 1.71 -20.13
N THR A 42 -40.65 1.95 -21.40
CA THR A 42 -41.57 2.60 -22.35
C THR A 42 -42.43 1.52 -23.01
N CYS A 43 -43.58 1.22 -22.41
CA CYS A 43 -44.55 0.31 -23.00
C CYS A 43 -45.30 1.01 -24.15
N LYS A 44 -45.14 0.55 -25.40
CA LYS A 44 -46.11 0.85 -26.46
C LYS A 44 -47.17 -0.25 -26.50
N ALA A 45 -48.39 0.15 -26.85
CA ALA A 45 -49.61 -0.63 -26.77
C ALA A 45 -49.48 -2.03 -27.40
N GLN A 46 -49.44 -3.06 -26.54
CA GLN A 46 -49.72 -4.50 -26.72
C GLN A 46 -48.92 -5.38 -25.72
N ASP A 47 -48.66 -4.88 -24.50
CA ASP A 47 -48.05 -5.62 -23.37
C ASP A 47 -46.72 -6.35 -23.64
N LEU A 48 -46.08 -6.10 -24.79
CA LEU A 48 -44.74 -6.56 -25.11
C LEU A 48 -43.72 -5.51 -24.64
N CYS A 49 -43.31 -5.62 -23.39
CA CYS A 49 -42.13 -4.93 -22.88
C CYS A 49 -40.89 -5.52 -23.56
N LEU A 50 -40.29 -4.80 -24.51
CA LEU A 50 -38.93 -5.10 -24.92
C LEU A 50 -38.02 -4.74 -23.74
N LEU A 51 -37.52 -5.75 -23.02
CA LEU A 51 -36.40 -5.56 -22.10
C LEU A 51 -35.23 -5.07 -22.95
N GLY A 52 -34.94 -3.77 -22.87
CA GLY A 52 -33.74 -3.21 -23.49
C GLY A 52 -32.50 -3.97 -23.02
N PRO A 53 -31.41 -3.98 -23.82
CA PRO A 53 -30.17 -4.64 -23.41
C PRO A 53 -29.77 -4.16 -22.02
N ARG A 54 -29.61 -5.10 -21.07
CA ARG A 54 -29.04 -4.77 -19.77
C ARG A 54 -27.62 -4.24 -20.01
N PRO A 55 -27.24 -3.07 -19.49
CA PRO A 55 -25.85 -2.64 -19.52
C PRO A 55 -25.01 -3.73 -18.86
N LEU A 56 -24.04 -4.28 -19.60
CA LEU A 56 -23.07 -5.19 -19.01
C LEU A 56 -22.27 -4.41 -17.96
N PRO A 57 -21.96 -5.01 -16.81
CA PRO A 57 -21.07 -4.37 -15.85
C PRO A 57 -19.71 -4.10 -16.52
N PRO A 58 -19.01 -3.02 -16.13
CA PRO A 58 -17.66 -2.77 -16.61
C PRO A 58 -16.75 -3.97 -16.28
N ALA A 59 -15.79 -4.24 -17.16
CA ALA A 59 -14.82 -5.30 -16.91
C ALA A 59 -14.02 -4.99 -15.63
N PRO A 60 -13.68 -6.01 -14.81
CA PRO A 60 -12.84 -5.80 -13.65
C PRO A 60 -11.43 -5.35 -14.08
N PRO A 61 -10.74 -4.56 -13.24
CA PRO A 61 -9.35 -4.18 -13.51
C PRO A 61 -8.43 -5.40 -13.44
N VAL A 62 -7.30 -5.31 -14.15
CA VAL A 62 -6.20 -6.27 -14.11
C VAL A 62 -5.45 -6.10 -12.80
N ASN A 63 -5.36 -7.15 -11.98
CA ASN A 63 -4.58 -7.10 -10.75
C ASN A 63 -3.11 -7.39 -11.05
N VAL A 64 -2.21 -6.51 -10.62
CA VAL A 64 -0.76 -6.70 -10.73
C VAL A 64 -0.15 -6.60 -9.34
N SER A 65 0.50 -7.69 -8.89
CA SER A 65 1.21 -7.73 -7.61
C SER A 65 2.70 -7.80 -7.85
N LEU A 66 3.46 -6.93 -7.17
CA LEU A 66 4.92 -6.88 -7.20
C LEU A 66 5.48 -7.25 -5.83
N TYR A 67 6.22 -8.35 -5.76
CA TYR A 67 7.03 -8.75 -4.62
C TYR A 67 8.49 -8.38 -4.90
N TYR A 68 9.08 -7.57 -4.02
CA TYR A 68 10.35 -6.91 -4.29
C TYR A 68 11.12 -6.57 -3.01
N GLU A 69 12.37 -6.10 -3.17
CA GLU A 69 13.24 -5.60 -2.10
C GLU A 69 13.76 -4.22 -2.49
N SER A 70 13.77 -3.28 -1.54
CA SER A 70 14.07 -1.87 -1.79
C SER A 70 15.50 -1.62 -2.30
N LEU A 71 16.48 -2.48 -2.00
CA LEU A 71 17.86 -2.33 -2.49
C LEU A 71 18.18 -3.22 -3.69
N CYS A 72 17.24 -4.03 -4.18
CA CYS A 72 17.44 -4.85 -5.37
C CYS A 72 17.39 -4.01 -6.65
N ARG A 73 18.52 -3.95 -7.38
CA ARG A 73 18.62 -3.16 -8.64
C ARG A 73 17.53 -3.51 -9.67
N ALA A 74 17.26 -4.80 -9.87
CA ALA A 74 16.25 -5.24 -10.83
C ALA A 74 14.83 -4.85 -10.39
N CYS A 75 14.55 -4.90 -9.09
CA CYS A 75 13.28 -4.47 -8.52
C CYS A 75 13.04 -2.98 -8.77
N ARG A 76 14.03 -2.16 -8.46
CA ARG A 76 13.99 -0.71 -8.67
C ARG A 76 13.78 -0.34 -10.13
N TYR A 77 14.52 -1.00 -11.03
CA TYR A 77 14.35 -0.80 -12.47
C TYR A 77 12.92 -1.12 -12.90
N PHE A 78 12.41 -2.30 -12.55
CA PHE A 78 11.06 -2.71 -12.94
C PHE A 78 10.00 -1.77 -12.37
N LEU A 79 10.08 -1.42 -11.08
CA LEU A 79 9.11 -0.54 -10.44
C LEU A 79 9.07 0.84 -11.11
N VAL A 80 10.23 1.47 -11.31
CA VAL A 80 10.33 2.87 -11.76
C VAL A 80 10.24 3.00 -13.28
N ARG A 81 10.72 2.02 -14.05
CA ARG A 81 10.83 2.11 -15.52
C ARG A 81 9.79 1.28 -16.28
N ASP A 82 9.19 0.27 -15.66
CA ASP A 82 8.19 -0.59 -16.33
C ASP A 82 6.80 -0.43 -15.68
N LEU A 83 6.67 -0.77 -14.40
CA LEU A 83 5.38 -0.79 -13.70
C LEU A 83 4.78 0.62 -13.58
N PHE A 84 5.56 1.60 -13.14
CA PHE A 84 5.05 2.97 -12.95
C PHE A 84 4.64 3.65 -14.27
N PRO A 85 5.43 3.62 -15.37
CA PRO A 85 4.97 4.15 -16.66
C PRO A 85 3.74 3.41 -17.21
N THR A 86 3.67 2.08 -17.01
CA THR A 86 2.47 1.31 -17.38
C THR A 86 1.25 1.79 -16.61
N TRP A 87 1.38 1.97 -15.29
CA TRP A 87 0.31 2.53 -14.46
C TRP A 87 -0.13 3.90 -14.95
N LEU A 88 0.80 4.82 -15.27
CA LEU A 88 0.46 6.13 -15.82
C LEU A 88 -0.34 6.05 -17.13
N MET A 89 -0.09 5.03 -17.96
CA MET A 89 -0.79 4.84 -19.24
C MET A 89 -2.17 4.19 -19.07
N VAL A 90 -2.37 3.32 -18.09
CA VAL A 90 -3.57 2.47 -17.97
C VAL A 90 -4.16 2.37 -16.56
N MET A 91 -3.96 3.37 -15.70
CA MET A 91 -4.42 3.36 -14.29
C MET A 91 -5.90 3.02 -14.09
N GLU A 92 -6.76 3.31 -15.06
CA GLU A 92 -8.21 3.02 -14.97
C GLU A 92 -8.54 1.52 -15.05
N ILE A 93 -7.62 0.70 -15.55
CA ILE A 93 -7.84 -0.74 -15.79
C ILE A 93 -6.82 -1.63 -15.08
N ILE A 94 -5.96 -1.07 -14.24
CA ILE A 94 -4.94 -1.82 -13.50
C ILE A 94 -5.03 -1.53 -11.99
N ASN A 95 -4.93 -2.57 -11.20
CA ASN A 95 -4.95 -2.53 -9.75
C ASN A 95 -3.63 -3.07 -9.20
N ILE A 96 -2.77 -2.17 -8.71
CA ILE A 96 -1.42 -2.52 -8.25
C ILE A 96 -1.41 -2.88 -6.76
N THR A 97 -0.68 -3.94 -6.41
CA THR A 97 -0.33 -4.32 -5.04
C THR A 97 1.20 -4.40 -4.92
N LEU A 98 1.77 -3.68 -3.95
CA LEU A 98 3.21 -3.70 -3.63
C LEU A 98 3.45 -4.49 -2.34
N VAL A 99 4.43 -5.40 -2.36
CA VAL A 99 4.85 -6.23 -1.22
C VAL A 99 6.37 -6.12 -1.03
N PRO A 100 6.85 -5.12 -0.27
CA PRO A 100 8.28 -4.98 0.05
C PRO A 100 8.68 -6.01 1.11
N TYR A 101 9.41 -7.04 0.68
CA TYR A 101 9.98 -8.11 1.52
C TYR A 101 11.01 -8.94 0.73
N GLY A 102 10.59 -9.47 -0.43
CA GLY A 102 11.38 -10.24 -1.38
C GLY A 102 12.09 -11.44 -0.76
N ASN A 103 13.42 -11.48 -0.82
CA ASN A 103 14.24 -12.58 -0.29
C ASN A 103 14.66 -12.41 1.17
N ALA A 104 14.06 -11.48 1.91
CA ALA A 104 14.29 -11.37 3.34
C ALA A 104 13.93 -12.70 4.05
N GLN A 105 14.57 -12.94 5.19
CA GLN A 105 14.29 -14.10 6.05
C GLN A 105 13.78 -13.60 7.39
N VAL A 106 12.74 -14.24 7.92
CA VAL A 106 12.18 -13.95 9.23
C VAL A 106 12.69 -14.93 10.30
N HIS A 107 13.04 -14.40 11.47
CA HIS A 107 13.49 -15.18 12.63
C HIS A 107 12.65 -14.79 13.86
N GLY A 108 12.15 -15.77 14.60
CA GLY A 108 11.51 -15.50 15.90
C GLY A 108 12.55 -15.40 17.00
N LYS A 109 12.54 -14.31 17.81
CA LYS A 109 13.26 -14.34 19.08
C LYS A 109 12.68 -15.44 19.95
N ARG A 110 13.51 -16.24 20.63
CA ARG A 110 13.07 -17.03 21.79
C ARG A 110 13.19 -16.17 23.02
N GLY A 111 12.15 -16.18 23.83
CA GLY A 111 12.06 -15.38 25.03
C GLY A 111 12.99 -16.00 26.05
N ASN A 112 13.69 -15.17 26.81
CA ASN A 112 14.41 -15.63 27.98
C ASN A 112 13.41 -16.31 28.91
N LYS A 113 13.33 -17.65 28.87
CA LYS A 113 12.74 -18.42 29.95
C LYS A 113 13.63 -18.18 31.15
N GLY A 114 13.16 -17.34 32.07
CA GLY A 114 13.76 -17.21 33.39
C GLY A 114 13.97 -18.60 33.99
N GLU A 115 15.16 -18.84 34.51
CA GLU A 115 15.53 -20.03 35.24
C GLU A 115 14.45 -20.38 36.25
N ARG A 116 13.82 -21.54 36.07
CA ARG A 116 12.97 -22.13 37.10
C ARG A 116 13.29 -23.61 37.19
N GLY A 117 14.10 -23.92 38.20
CA GLY A 117 14.01 -25.14 39.01
C GLY A 117 14.29 -26.47 38.33
N ALA A 118 15.34 -27.14 38.82
CA ALA A 118 15.61 -28.55 38.60
C ALA A 118 14.38 -29.43 38.92
N GLY A 119 14.18 -30.49 38.11
CA GLY A 119 13.31 -31.61 38.48
C GLY A 119 12.90 -32.53 37.33
N GLY A 120 13.46 -33.74 37.30
CA GLY A 120 12.79 -34.95 36.81
C GLY A 120 13.08 -35.37 35.37
N GLY A 121 13.87 -36.45 35.21
CA GLY A 121 14.12 -37.08 33.92
C GLY A 121 12.98 -37.97 33.41
N MET A 122 12.97 -38.20 32.10
CA MET A 122 12.47 -39.43 31.50
C MET A 122 13.19 -39.63 30.17
N GLU A 123 13.87 -40.77 30.08
CA GLU A 123 14.69 -41.23 28.98
C GLU A 123 13.89 -42.23 28.16
N THR A 124 13.79 -42.03 26.83
CA THR A 124 13.53 -43.11 25.85
C THR A 124 14.12 -42.75 24.47
N THR A 125 14.84 -43.73 23.92
CA THR A 125 15.62 -43.80 22.66
C THR A 125 14.79 -43.91 21.36
N PRO A 126 15.41 -43.89 20.15
CA PRO A 126 14.74 -43.56 18.89
C PRO A 126 14.41 -44.78 18.00
N GLU A 127 13.36 -44.70 17.19
CA GLU A 127 13.21 -45.52 15.97
C GLU A 127 12.62 -44.71 14.79
N HIS A 128 13.27 -44.90 13.63
CA HIS A 128 12.86 -44.50 12.29
C HIS A 128 11.63 -45.29 11.80
N LEU A 129 10.68 -44.67 11.08
CA LEU A 129 10.42 -44.90 9.63
C LEU A 129 9.15 -44.16 9.14
N SER A 130 9.34 -43.32 8.11
CA SER A 130 8.44 -42.91 7.00
C SER A 130 6.92 -42.71 7.20
N SER A 131 6.47 -41.46 7.05
CA SER A 131 5.12 -41.09 6.59
C SER A 131 5.20 -39.80 5.73
N PRO A 132 4.34 -39.62 4.70
CA PRO A 132 4.60 -38.72 3.58
C PRO A 132 4.50 -37.23 3.98
N ARG A 133 5.22 -36.37 3.24
CA ARG A 133 5.21 -34.91 3.38
C ARG A 133 3.79 -34.35 3.19
N SER A 134 2.99 -34.34 4.25
CA SER A 134 1.90 -33.41 4.40
C SER A 134 2.49 -32.02 4.41
N VAL A 135 2.04 -31.18 3.47
CA VAL A 135 2.24 -29.74 3.41
C VAL A 135 2.15 -29.22 4.84
N GLY A 136 3.31 -28.85 5.40
CA GLY A 136 3.39 -28.36 6.76
C GLY A 136 2.64 -27.04 6.78
N ALA A 137 1.43 -27.04 7.32
CA ALA A 137 0.82 -25.82 7.81
C ALA A 137 1.88 -25.08 8.61
N LEU A 138 2.16 -23.83 8.23
CA LEU A 138 3.02 -22.91 8.98
C LEU A 138 2.51 -22.88 10.42
N GLN A 139 3.09 -23.73 11.26
CA GLN A 139 2.72 -23.80 12.65
C GLN A 139 3.58 -22.74 13.32
N GLU A 140 3.01 -21.53 13.41
CA GLU A 140 3.54 -20.46 14.25
C GLU A 140 3.66 -21.02 15.66
N ARG A 141 4.87 -21.47 16.02
CA ARG A 141 5.21 -21.65 17.41
C ARG A 141 5.40 -20.25 17.96
N ASN A 142 4.34 -19.74 18.56
CA ASN A 142 4.35 -18.54 19.36
C ASN A 142 5.35 -18.75 20.52
N VAL A 143 6.60 -18.35 20.30
CA VAL A 143 7.65 -18.46 21.30
C VAL A 143 8.37 -17.12 21.41
N SER A 144 7.66 -16.08 21.89
CA SER A 144 8.16 -14.87 22.57
C SER A 144 8.05 -13.48 21.93
N GLY A 145 7.30 -13.32 20.85
CA GLY A 145 6.67 -12.01 20.58
C GLY A 145 7.57 -10.90 20.04
N THR A 146 8.64 -11.20 19.31
CA THR A 146 9.30 -10.20 18.42
C THR A 146 9.93 -10.89 17.22
N TRP A 147 9.62 -10.40 16.02
CA TRP A 147 10.17 -10.86 14.75
C TRP A 147 11.41 -10.05 14.37
N GLU A 148 12.48 -10.74 13.97
CA GLU A 148 13.66 -10.13 13.36
C GLU A 148 13.78 -10.54 11.89
N PHE A 149 14.41 -9.69 11.10
CA PHE A 149 14.52 -9.87 9.65
C PHE A 149 15.97 -9.74 9.22
N THR A 150 16.39 -10.63 8.32
CA THR A 150 17.68 -10.55 7.63
C THR A 150 17.43 -10.32 6.15
N CYS A 151 18.02 -9.28 5.57
CA CYS A 151 17.87 -8.92 4.15
C CYS A 151 19.20 -9.06 3.39
N GLN A 152 19.14 -9.27 2.07
CA GLN A 152 20.31 -9.60 1.26
C GLN A 152 21.31 -8.43 1.14
N HIS A 153 20.81 -7.20 1.18
CA HIS A 153 21.58 -5.96 1.11
C HIS A 153 21.76 -5.29 2.48
N GLY A 154 21.62 -6.07 3.56
CA GLY A 154 21.90 -5.64 4.94
C GLY A 154 20.75 -4.91 5.63
N GLU A 155 21.04 -4.32 6.80
CA GLU A 155 20.02 -3.71 7.67
C GLU A 155 19.31 -2.52 7.02
N LEU A 156 19.99 -1.80 6.13
CA LEU A 156 19.39 -0.66 5.43
C LEU A 156 18.21 -1.11 4.56
N GLU A 157 18.34 -2.22 3.82
CA GLU A 157 17.22 -2.79 3.06
C GLU A 157 16.07 -3.21 3.95
N CYS A 158 16.35 -3.91 5.06
CA CYS A 158 15.30 -4.29 6.01
C CYS A 158 14.57 -3.06 6.58
N ARG A 159 15.29 -1.96 6.83
CA ARG A 159 14.68 -0.71 7.29
C ARG A 159 13.85 -0.05 6.19
N LEU A 160 14.36 0.02 4.96
CA LEU A 160 13.66 0.63 3.82
C LEU A 160 12.43 -0.18 3.40
N ASN A 161 12.49 -1.51 3.42
CA ASN A 161 11.31 -2.38 3.25
C ASN A 161 10.23 -2.06 4.30
N LYS A 162 10.61 -1.83 5.57
CA LYS A 162 9.68 -1.39 6.62
C LYS A 162 9.15 0.03 6.38
N VAL A 163 9.97 0.97 5.90
CA VAL A 163 9.54 2.32 5.53
C VAL A 163 8.47 2.26 4.44
N GLU A 164 8.69 1.49 3.38
CA GLU A 164 7.72 1.32 2.30
C GLU A 164 6.45 0.61 2.77
N ALA A 165 6.57 -0.40 3.62
CA ALA A 165 5.41 -1.04 4.24
C ALA A 165 4.58 -0.04 5.09
N CYS A 166 5.25 0.87 5.81
CA CYS A 166 4.61 1.95 6.57
C CYS A 166 3.98 3.02 5.67
N LEU A 167 4.60 3.38 4.54
CA LEU A 167 4.01 4.26 3.54
C LEU A 167 2.70 3.67 3.01
N LEU A 168 2.71 2.38 2.66
CA LEU A 168 1.53 1.67 2.20
C LEU A 168 0.44 1.49 3.27
N ASP A 169 0.77 1.62 4.55
CA ASP A 169 -0.16 1.54 5.68
C ASP A 169 -0.81 2.88 6.02
N LYS A 170 -0.03 3.97 5.91
CA LYS A 170 -0.44 5.31 6.36
C LYS A 170 -0.98 6.21 5.25
N LEU A 171 -0.61 5.97 4.00
CA LEU A 171 -1.01 6.80 2.87
C LEU A 171 -2.14 6.18 2.07
N GLU A 172 -2.92 7.04 1.41
CA GLU A 172 -3.81 6.60 0.33
C GLU A 172 -2.99 5.92 -0.77
N LYS A 173 -3.61 4.95 -1.45
CA LYS A 173 -2.90 4.02 -2.32
C LYS A 173 -2.09 4.69 -3.43
N GLU A 174 -2.66 5.68 -4.10
CA GLU A 174 -2.00 6.43 -5.17
C GLU A 174 -0.84 7.26 -4.62
N ALA A 175 -1.03 7.92 -3.46
CA ALA A 175 0.02 8.67 -2.80
C ALA A 175 1.16 7.74 -2.36
N ALA A 176 0.86 6.57 -1.80
CA ALA A 176 1.85 5.56 -1.42
C ALA A 176 2.67 5.11 -2.64
N LEU A 177 2.02 4.76 -3.75
CA LEU A 177 2.70 4.34 -4.98
C LEU A 177 3.64 5.45 -5.49
N LEU A 178 3.16 6.69 -5.55
CA LEU A 178 3.95 7.83 -6.01
C LEU A 178 5.14 8.13 -5.10
N THR A 179 4.93 8.12 -3.77
CA THR A 179 6.02 8.33 -2.80
C THR A 179 7.06 7.21 -2.88
N ILE A 180 6.65 5.95 -2.99
CA ILE A 180 7.58 4.81 -3.10
C ILE A 180 8.39 4.89 -4.38
N VAL A 181 7.75 5.13 -5.54
CA VAL A 181 8.46 5.32 -6.82
C VAL A 181 9.46 6.47 -6.73
N CYS A 182 9.09 7.58 -6.10
CA CYS A 182 9.98 8.72 -5.88
C CYS A 182 11.21 8.35 -5.05
N VAL A 183 11.04 7.61 -3.95
CA VAL A 183 12.15 7.18 -3.09
C VAL A 183 13.03 6.16 -3.83
N GLU A 184 12.43 5.20 -4.52
CA GLU A 184 13.12 4.11 -5.22
C GLU A 184 13.93 4.58 -6.43
N GLU A 185 13.67 5.77 -6.95
CA GLU A 185 14.50 6.41 -7.98
C GLU A 185 15.78 7.07 -7.41
N MET A 186 15.87 7.27 -6.10
CA MET A 186 16.94 8.06 -5.47
C MET A 186 18.15 7.22 -5.03
N GLU A 187 19.33 7.84 -5.05
CA GLU A 187 20.55 7.19 -4.52
C GLU A 187 20.51 7.03 -3.00
N ASP A 188 20.07 8.08 -2.29
CA ASP A 188 19.94 8.12 -0.83
C ASP A 188 18.46 8.15 -0.44
N MET A 189 17.87 6.96 -0.33
CA MET A 189 16.43 6.80 -0.06
C MET A 189 16.01 7.39 1.29
N GLU A 190 16.82 7.21 2.34
CA GLU A 190 16.52 7.74 3.68
C GLU A 190 16.44 9.26 3.67
N LYS A 191 17.40 9.95 3.02
CA LYS A 191 17.38 11.42 2.93
C LYS A 191 16.32 11.97 1.98
N LYS A 192 15.75 11.14 1.10
CA LYS A 192 14.77 11.57 0.10
C LYS A 192 13.33 11.27 0.48
N LEU A 193 13.10 10.53 1.56
CA LEU A 193 11.77 10.28 2.10
C LEU A 193 10.98 11.57 2.36
N GLU A 194 11.57 12.55 3.07
CA GLU A 194 10.89 13.82 3.38
C GLU A 194 10.55 14.64 2.11
N PRO A 195 11.50 14.89 1.19
CA PRO A 195 11.16 15.52 -0.09
C PRO A 195 10.06 14.82 -0.88
N CYS A 196 10.05 13.48 -0.93
CA CYS A 196 9.01 12.73 -1.64
C CYS A 196 7.65 12.85 -0.94
N LEU A 197 7.60 12.80 0.39
CA LEU A 197 6.37 13.03 1.16
C LEU A 197 5.84 14.45 0.95
N GLN A 198 6.71 15.47 0.92
CA GLN A 198 6.29 16.86 0.71
C GLN A 198 5.59 17.08 -0.64
N VAL A 199 5.89 16.26 -1.65
CA VAL A 199 5.26 16.32 -2.98
C VAL A 199 3.93 15.57 -3.02
N TYR A 200 3.87 14.37 -2.43
CA TYR A 200 2.74 13.44 -2.63
C TYR A 200 1.81 13.26 -1.43
N ALA A 201 2.27 13.56 -0.21
CA ALA A 201 1.52 13.44 1.03
C ALA A 201 2.04 14.44 2.09
N PRO A 202 1.92 15.76 1.84
CA PRO A 202 2.51 16.80 2.69
C PRO A 202 1.94 16.85 4.13
N GLU A 203 0.79 16.22 4.36
CA GLU A 203 0.18 16.05 5.67
C GLU A 203 0.84 14.98 6.54
N VAL A 204 1.70 14.14 5.97
CA VAL A 204 2.41 13.06 6.68
C VAL A 204 3.89 13.38 6.82
N SER A 205 4.39 13.42 8.06
CA SER A 205 5.81 13.68 8.33
C SER A 205 6.68 12.44 8.15
N ALA A 206 7.91 12.63 7.67
CA ALA A 206 8.91 11.56 7.58
C ALA A 206 9.19 10.92 8.96
N ASP A 207 9.22 11.72 10.03
CA ASP A 207 9.37 11.22 11.40
C ASP A 207 8.28 10.21 11.77
N SER A 208 7.03 10.47 11.39
CA SER A 208 5.92 9.54 11.68
C SER A 208 6.05 8.21 10.91
N ILE A 209 6.66 8.23 9.73
CA ILE A 209 6.95 7.02 8.93
C ILE A 209 8.13 6.27 9.55
N MET A 210 9.17 6.98 9.98
CA MET A 210 10.34 6.38 10.63
C MET A 210 10.02 5.79 12.00
N GLU A 211 9.16 6.43 12.78
CA GLU A 211 8.62 5.89 14.03
C GLU A 211 7.86 4.58 13.78
N CYS A 212 7.06 4.52 12.70
CA CYS A 212 6.40 3.28 12.28
C CYS A 212 7.43 2.21 11.90
N ALA A 213 8.40 2.54 11.04
CA ALA A 213 9.35 1.59 10.48
C ALA A 213 10.30 1.01 11.54
N THR A 214 10.67 1.80 12.54
CA THR A 214 11.53 1.38 13.66
C THR A 214 10.75 0.77 14.82
N GLY A 215 9.43 0.96 14.86
CA GLY A 215 8.54 0.48 15.90
C GLY A 215 7.96 -0.92 15.69
N GLU A 216 7.04 -1.28 16.58
CA GLU A 216 6.31 -2.54 16.53
C GLU A 216 5.45 -2.65 15.25
N ARG A 217 4.84 -1.54 14.83
CA ARG A 217 3.98 -1.50 13.64
C ARG A 217 4.73 -1.88 12.36
N GLY A 218 5.92 -1.33 12.11
CA GLY A 218 6.74 -1.71 10.96
C GLY A 218 7.19 -3.17 11.03
N THR A 219 7.44 -3.69 12.23
CA THR A 219 7.77 -5.11 12.44
C THR A 219 6.59 -6.03 12.12
N GLN A 220 5.38 -5.65 12.53
CA GLN A 220 4.14 -6.36 12.19
C GLN A 220 3.87 -6.34 10.68
N LEU A 221 4.01 -5.18 10.04
CA LEU A 221 3.80 -5.02 8.59
C LEU A 221 4.81 -5.84 7.77
N MET A 222 6.09 -5.82 8.15
CA MET A 222 7.13 -6.63 7.51
C MET A 222 6.87 -8.14 7.68
N HIS A 223 6.35 -8.56 8.84
CA HIS A 223 5.97 -9.94 9.05
C HIS A 223 4.76 -10.35 8.20
N ALA A 224 3.76 -9.48 8.06
CA ALA A 224 2.64 -9.72 7.16
C ALA A 224 3.11 -9.87 5.69
N ASN A 225 4.06 -9.04 5.26
CA ASN A 225 4.66 -9.19 3.93
C ASN A 225 5.47 -10.49 3.79
N ALA A 226 6.13 -10.95 4.85
CA ALA A 226 6.78 -12.26 4.88
C ALA A 226 5.78 -13.39 4.61
N GLN A 227 4.67 -13.40 5.35
CA GLN A 227 3.61 -14.41 5.20
C GLN A 227 3.00 -14.40 3.79
N LEU A 228 2.77 -13.21 3.21
CA LEU A 228 2.30 -13.10 1.83
C LEU A 228 3.29 -13.69 0.82
N THR A 229 4.59 -13.41 1.02
CA THR A 229 5.65 -13.88 0.11
C THR A 229 5.87 -15.39 0.24
N GLU A 230 5.87 -15.94 1.45
CA GLU A 230 5.99 -17.37 1.71
C GLU A 230 4.79 -18.19 1.18
N ALA A 231 3.62 -17.56 1.07
CA ALA A 231 2.41 -18.22 0.59
C ALA A 231 2.27 -18.26 -0.93
N LEU A 232 3.25 -17.69 -1.67
CA LEU A 232 3.31 -17.75 -3.13
C LEU A 232 3.34 -19.20 -3.63
N GLN A 233 2.52 -19.47 -4.64
CA GLN A 233 2.41 -20.79 -5.28
C GLN A 233 2.43 -20.62 -6.80
N PRO A 234 3.52 -21.02 -7.49
CA PRO A 234 4.77 -21.53 -6.91
C PRO A 234 5.51 -20.47 -6.08
N PRO A 235 6.39 -20.89 -5.14
CA PRO A 235 7.28 -19.94 -4.45
C PRO A 235 8.09 -19.14 -5.47
N HIS A 236 8.37 -17.88 -5.17
CA HIS A 236 9.19 -17.06 -6.06
C HIS A 236 10.62 -17.60 -6.13
N GLU A 237 11.22 -17.55 -7.32
CA GLU A 237 12.59 -18.03 -7.56
C GLU A 237 13.62 -16.89 -7.59
N TYR A 238 13.14 -15.64 -7.75
CA TYR A 238 13.93 -14.42 -7.81
C TYR A 238 13.04 -13.21 -7.51
N VAL A 239 13.65 -12.04 -7.36
CA VAL A 239 12.93 -10.76 -7.32
C VAL A 239 13.46 -9.83 -8.42
N PRO A 240 12.63 -8.96 -9.02
CA PRO A 240 11.20 -8.76 -8.76
C PRO A 240 10.35 -9.97 -9.21
N TRP A 241 9.35 -10.33 -8.40
CA TRP A 241 8.38 -11.38 -8.74
C TRP A 241 7.02 -10.73 -9.02
N VAL A 242 6.51 -10.91 -10.24
CA VAL A 242 5.34 -10.19 -10.75
C VAL A 242 4.23 -11.18 -11.05
N LEU A 243 3.07 -10.94 -10.47
CA LEU A 243 1.86 -11.71 -10.71
C LEU A 243 0.85 -10.86 -11.47
N VAL A 244 0.23 -11.42 -12.51
CA VAL A 244 -0.84 -10.76 -13.28
C VAL A 244 -2.08 -11.63 -13.23
N ASN A 245 -3.18 -11.08 -12.70
CA ASN A 245 -4.47 -11.76 -12.56
C ASN A 245 -4.44 -13.09 -11.79
N GLU A 246 -3.45 -13.32 -10.94
CA GLU A 246 -3.52 -14.45 -10.02
C GLU A 246 -4.71 -14.26 -9.07
N GLY A 247 -5.48 -15.34 -8.95
CA GLY A 247 -6.87 -15.34 -8.51
C GLY A 247 -7.08 -14.70 -7.15
N ALA A 248 -8.31 -14.24 -6.94
CA ALA A 248 -8.80 -13.74 -5.65
C ALA A 248 -8.73 -14.77 -4.50
N GLU A 249 -8.19 -15.98 -4.73
CA GLU A 249 -7.77 -16.90 -3.68
C GLU A 249 -6.44 -16.42 -3.10
N LYS A 250 -6.52 -15.29 -2.39
CA LYS A 250 -5.53 -14.99 -1.36
C LYS A 250 -5.55 -16.19 -0.41
N PRO A 251 -4.41 -16.83 -0.09
CA PRO A 251 -4.38 -17.80 1.00
C PRO A 251 -5.02 -17.15 2.23
N ASP A 252 -5.57 -17.96 3.15
CA ASP A 252 -6.12 -17.51 4.46
C ASP A 252 -5.03 -16.89 5.39
N VAL A 253 -4.09 -16.15 4.81
CA VAL A 253 -3.45 -14.98 5.39
C VAL A 253 -4.55 -13.91 5.46
N CYS A 254 -5.24 -13.91 6.60
CA CYS A 254 -5.61 -12.66 7.27
C CYS A 254 -6.09 -11.55 6.31
N SER A 255 -7.33 -11.69 5.85
CA SER A 255 -7.81 -11.07 4.62
C SER A 255 -7.71 -9.53 4.54
N SER A 256 -7.25 -9.10 3.36
CA SER A 256 -7.41 -7.83 2.64
C SER A 256 -6.77 -6.53 3.19
N MET A 257 -5.53 -6.30 2.73
CA MET A 257 -4.77 -5.04 2.68
C MET A 257 -5.38 -3.93 1.79
N ALA A 258 -6.70 -3.88 1.59
CA ALA A 258 -7.29 -2.98 0.60
C ALA A 258 -7.56 -1.56 1.12
N ASP A 259 -7.81 -1.38 2.42
CA ASP A 259 -8.19 -0.08 2.99
C ASP A 259 -7.20 0.39 4.07
N PRO A 260 -6.78 1.67 4.07
CA PRO A 260 -6.07 2.27 5.19
C PRO A 260 -6.96 2.38 6.45
N PRO A 261 -6.44 2.08 7.66
CA PRO A 261 -5.15 1.45 7.95
C PRO A 261 -5.17 -0.06 7.70
N ARG A 262 -4.07 -0.63 7.19
CA ARG A 262 -3.98 -2.07 6.87
C ARG A 262 -4.18 -2.89 8.14
N LYS A 263 -5.18 -3.75 8.20
CA LYS A 263 -5.33 -4.64 9.37
C LYS A 263 -4.19 -5.65 9.38
N VAL A 264 -3.33 -5.55 10.40
CA VAL A 264 -2.41 -6.64 10.76
C VAL A 264 -3.25 -7.64 11.53
N CYS A 265 -3.27 -8.88 11.06
CA CYS A 265 -3.96 -9.94 11.77
C CYS A 265 -2.93 -10.83 12.47
N TYR A 266 -3.28 -11.20 13.69
CA TYR A 266 -2.62 -12.26 14.45
C TYR A 266 -3.51 -13.49 14.32
N LYS A 267 -2.93 -14.66 14.00
CA LYS A 267 -3.59 -15.95 14.23
C LYS A 267 -3.22 -16.47 15.62
#